data_AF-A0A6B3BNX1-F1
#
_entry.id   AF-A0A6B3BNX1-F1
#
_cell.length_a   1.000
_cell.length_b   1.000
_cell.length_c   1.000
_cell.angle_alpha   90.00
_cell.angle_beta   90.00
_cell.angle_gamma   90.00
#
_symmetry.space_group_name_H-M   'P 1'
#
loop_
_entity.id
_entity.type
_entity.pdbx_description
1 polymer ?
#
loop_
_entity_poly.entity_id
_entity_poly.type
_entity_poly.pdbx_seq_one_letter_code
_entity_poly.pdbx_strand_id
1 'polypeptide(L)' 'GDASRVLTQDVLKRLAVLDADAYGAWSFIDLKRVLDGTGAEPYKSDGRMVVGAERVSRALTNRDTEGSASAAE' A
#
# COMPACT_ATOMS: atom_id res chain seq x y z
N GLY A 1 15.83 11.25 -5.59
CA GLY A 1 14.49 11.74 -5.25
C GLY A 1 14.00 10.92 -4.09
N ASP A 2 14.14 11.47 -2.90
CA ASP A 2 13.88 10.82 -1.62
C ASP A 2 12.39 10.58 -1.47
N ALA A 3 11.90 9.50 -2.06
CA ALA A 3 10.55 9.00 -1.81
C ALA A 3 10.42 8.88 -0.28
N SER A 4 9.56 9.70 0.33
CA SER A 4 9.38 9.75 1.78
C SER A 4 9.14 8.33 2.28
N ARG A 5 10.13 7.81 3.01
CA ARG A 5 10.10 6.46 3.56
C ARG A 5 9.18 6.51 4.76
N VAL A 6 8.10 5.74 4.69
CA VAL A 6 7.13 5.65 5.77
C VAL A 6 7.13 4.24 6.31
N LEU A 7 6.93 4.11 7.62
CA LEU A 7 6.81 2.79 8.23
C LEU A 7 5.59 2.09 7.65
N THR A 8 5.74 0.82 7.30
CA THR A 8 4.62 0.00 6.77
C THR A 8 3.42 0.01 7.73
N GLN A 9 3.69 0.05 9.04
CA GLN A 9 2.66 0.18 10.07
C GLN A 9 1.91 1.53 10.02
N ASP A 10 2.61 2.62 9.73
CA ASP A 10 2.00 3.96 9.63
C ASP A 10 1.09 4.06 8.41
N VAL A 11 1.49 3.40 7.31
CA VAL A 11 0.64 3.27 6.11
C VAL A 11 -0.66 2.55 6.42
N LEU A 12 -0.61 1.39 7.07
CA LEU A 12 -1.83 0.66 7.46
C LEU A 12 -2.76 1.52 8.32
N LYS A 13 -2.21 2.26 9.30
CA LYS A 13 -2.99 3.17 10.14
C LYS A 13 -3.63 4.29 9.32
N ARG A 14 -2.89 4.93 8.42
CA ARG A 14 -3.43 5.99 7.55
C ARG A 14 -4.51 5.47 6.61
N LEU A 15 -4.32 4.27 6.05
CA LEU A 15 -5.31 3.63 5.20
C LEU A 15 -6.60 3.32 5.97
N ALA A 16 -6.48 2.76 7.18
CA ALA A 16 -7.64 2.51 8.05
C ALA A 16 -8.36 3.81 8.48
N VAL A 17 -7.64 4.92 8.65
CA VAL A 17 -8.24 6.24 8.93
C VAL A 17 -8.93 6.81 7.68
N LEU A 18 -8.38 6.56 6.50
CA LEU A 18 -8.92 7.03 5.23
C LEU A 18 -10.20 6.26 4.86
N ASP A 19 -10.17 4.94 4.97
CA ASP A 19 -11.33 4.08 4.75
C ASP A 19 -11.23 2.80 5.61
N ALA A 20 -11.94 2.79 6.73
CA ALA A 20 -11.89 1.69 7.69
C ALA A 20 -12.61 0.43 7.17
N ASP A 21 -13.58 0.57 6.26
CA ASP A 21 -14.32 -0.56 5.69
C ASP A 21 -13.43 -1.31 4.70
N ALA A 22 -12.76 -0.60 3.80
CA ALA A 22 -11.86 -1.18 2.81
C ALA A 22 -10.52 -1.64 3.40
N TYR A 23 -9.93 -0.85 4.30
CA TYR A 23 -8.54 -1.06 4.77
C TYR A 23 -8.42 -1.38 6.26
N GLY A 24 -9.47 -1.28 7.06
CA GLY A 24 -9.40 -1.53 8.51
C GLY A 24 -9.06 -2.98 8.87
N ALA A 25 -9.36 -3.92 7.98
CA ALA A 25 -9.01 -5.33 8.14
C ALA A 25 -7.63 -5.69 7.56
N TRP A 26 -6.94 -4.75 6.90
CA TRP A 26 -5.67 -5.06 6.23
C TRP A 26 -4.56 -5.32 7.24
N SER A 27 -3.88 -6.45 7.04
CA SER A 27 -2.65 -6.79 7.74
C SER A 27 -1.42 -6.44 6.90
N PHE A 28 -0.23 -6.56 7.49
CA PHE A 28 1.05 -6.43 6.77
C PHE A 28 1.14 -7.38 5.57
N ILE A 29 0.50 -8.54 5.66
CA ILE A 29 0.46 -9.54 4.59
C ILE A 29 -0.38 -9.03 3.41
N ASP A 30 -1.55 -8.45 3.67
CA ASP A 30 -2.42 -7.88 2.64
C ASP A 30 -1.70 -6.74 1.91
N LEU A 31 -1.11 -5.82 2.69
CA LEU A 31 -0.31 -4.75 2.12
C LEU A 31 0.87 -5.28 1.31
N LYS A 32 1.59 -6.29 1.79
CA LYS A 32 2.68 -6.91 1.02
C LYS A 32 2.16 -7.49 -0.30
N ARG A 33 1.04 -8.22 -0.29
CA ARG A 33 0.44 -8.81 -1.50
C ARG A 33 0.05 -7.76 -2.54
N VAL A 34 -0.47 -6.61 -2.10
CA VAL A 34 -0.85 -5.51 -3.01
C VAL A 34 0.38 -4.85 -3.62
N LEU A 35 1.46 -4.73 -2.86
CA LEU A 35 2.69 -4.07 -3.29
C LEU A 35 3.63 -5.00 -4.06
N ASP A 36 3.47 -6.32 -3.92
CA ASP A 36 4.21 -7.34 -4.66
C ASP A 36 4.09 -7.11 -6.18
N GLY A 37 5.22 -7.09 -6.88
CA GLY A 37 5.27 -6.83 -8.33
C GLY A 37 5.06 -5.37 -8.76
N THR A 38 4.67 -4.47 -7.86
CA THR A 38 4.52 -3.03 -8.18
C THR A 38 5.81 -2.21 -7.99
N GLY A 39 6.85 -2.82 -7.42
CA GLY A 39 8.09 -2.13 -7.02
C GLY A 39 7.93 -1.21 -5.81
N ALA A 40 6.77 -1.24 -5.15
CA ALA A 40 6.48 -0.54 -3.90
C ALA A 40 6.68 -1.44 -2.66
N GLU A 41 7.33 -2.59 -2.83
CA GLU A 41 7.44 -3.64 -1.83
C GLU A 41 8.05 -3.15 -0.50
N PRO A 42 7.55 -3.66 0.64
CA PRO A 42 8.15 -3.37 1.94
C PRO A 42 9.60 -3.82 2.00
N TYR A 43 10.51 -2.93 2.40
CA TYR A 43 11.92 -3.22 2.56
C TYR A 43 12.43 -2.82 3.94
N LYS A 44 13.51 -3.45 4.38
CA LYS A 44 14.13 -3.18 5.68
C LYS A 44 15.00 -1.91 5.58
N SER A 45 14.74 -0.94 6.45
CA SER A 45 15.56 0.27 6.65
C SER A 45 15.67 0.52 8.15
N ASP A 46 16.89 0.74 8.65
CA ASP A 46 17.10 1.17 10.04
C ASP A 46 16.44 0.21 11.07
N GLY A 47 16.46 -1.09 10.76
CA GLY A 47 15.85 -2.14 11.60
C GLY A 47 14.32 -2.22 11.54
N ARG A 48 13.65 -1.41 10.72
CA ARG A 48 12.19 -1.37 10.57
C ARG A 48 11.77 -1.62 9.12
N MET A 49 10.53 -2.07 8.93
CA MET A 49 9.94 -2.21 7.59
C MET A 49 9.39 -0.86 7.15
N VAL A 50 9.84 -0.40 6.00
CA VAL A 50 9.43 0.84 5.36
C VAL A 50 8.96 0.58 3.94
N VAL A 51 8.15 1.51 3.43
CA VAL A 51 7.71 1.58 2.04
C VAL A 51 7.87 3.01 1.54
N GLY A 52 8.04 3.19 0.23
CA GLY A 52 8.02 4.53 -0.35
C GLY A 52 6.59 5.03 -0.48
N ALA A 53 6.22 6.09 0.23
CA ALA A 53 4.85 6.60 0.28
C ALA A 53 4.26 6.87 -1.12
N GLU A 54 5.05 7.48 -1.99
CA GLU A 54 4.65 7.80 -3.36
C GLU A 54 4.40 6.54 -4.21
N ARG A 55 5.22 5.50 -4.02
CA ARG A 55 5.02 4.21 -4.71
C ARG A 55 3.77 3.49 -4.23
N VAL A 56 3.49 3.52 -2.92
CA VAL A 56 2.26 2.95 -2.36
C VAL A 56 1.04 3.68 -2.91
N SER A 57 1.03 5.01 -2.90
CA SER A 57 -0.06 5.81 -3.46
C SER A 57 -0.31 5.45 -4.93
N ARG A 58 0.77 5.38 -5.74
CA ARG A 58 0.68 4.95 -7.14
C ARG A 58 0.13 3.54 -7.30
N ALA A 59 0.59 2.59 -6.48
CA ALA A 59 0.13 1.20 -6.53
C ALA A 59 -1.37 1.07 -6.17
N LEU A 60 -1.83 1.83 -5.16
CA LEU A 60 -3.24 1.84 -4.76
C LEU A 60 -4.12 2.51 -5.81
N THR A 61 -3.70 3.63 -6.39
CA THR A 61 -4.41 4.26 -7.52
C THR A 61 -4.51 3.31 -8.72
N ASN A 62 -3.41 2.62 -9.07
CA ASN A 62 -3.42 1.67 -10.19
C ASN A 62 -4.36 0.48 -9.91
N ARG A 63 -4.37 -0.02 -8.66
CA ARG A 63 -5.28 -1.08 -8.22
C ARG A 63 -6.75 -0.67 -8.34
N ASP A 64 -7.12 0.55 -7.96
CA ASP A 64 -8.49 1.05 -8.07
C ASP A 64 -8.93 1.14 -9.54
N THR A 65 -8.02 1.56 -10.43
CA THR A 65 -8.28 1.61 -11.88
C THR A 65 -8.34 0.22 -12.54
N GLU A 66 -7.52 -0.73 -12.10
CA GLU A 66 -7.53 -2.12 -12.61
C GLU A 66 -8.73 -2.92 -12.05
N GLY A 67 -9.13 -2.64 -10.80
CA GLY A 67 -10.35 -3.20 -10.19
C GLY A 67 -11.64 -2.64 -10.80
N SER A 68 -11.59 -1.45 -11.40
CA SER A 68 -12.73 -0.84 -12.10
C SER A 68 -12.91 -1.31 -13.55
N ALA A 69 -11.97 -2.06 -14.12
CA ALA A 69 -12.05 -2.50 -15.52
C ALA A 69 -12.77 -3.85 -15.74
N SER A 70 -13.12 -4.57 -14.67
CA SER A 70 -13.77 -5.89 -14.77
C SER A 70 -14.89 -6.05 -13.75
N ALA A 71 -15.99 -5.32 -13.99
CA ALA A 71 -17.33 -5.76 -13.61
C ALA A 71 -18.31 -5.38 -14.73
N ALA A 72 -17.96 -5.74 -15.96
CA ALA A 72 -18.92 -5.94 -17.03
C ALA A 72 -18.90 -7.45 -17.31
N GLU A 73 -19.93 -8.15 -16.83
CA GLU A 73 -20.67 -9.26 -17.47
C GLU A 73 -21.86 -9.62 -16.58
#